data_AF-A0A4Y5YFW9-F1
#
_entry.id   AF-A0A4Y5YFW9-F1
#
_cell.length_a   1.000
_cell.length_b   1.000
_cell.length_c   1.000
_cell.angle_alpha   90.00
_cell.angle_beta   90.00
_cell.angle_gamma   90.00
#
_symmetry.space_group_name_H-M   'P 1'
#
loop_
_entity.id
_entity.type
_entity.pdbx_description
1 polymer ?
#
loop_
_entity_poly.entity_id
_entity_poly.type
_entity_poly.pdbx_seq_one_letter_code
_entity_poly.pdbx_strand_id
1 'polypeptide(L)'
;MIREISGKLLELEQKHFALSEHYEKNASYEMSYVALWTIVEQIMKPIASIGMRKKLEVSLNQWISHLNSLTSGKQPKDIRNFKTDYTSTSIPDISYIQEAFGDVPKLKLLMDSNGKYRRKRNEIAHRAEKLSESTYGDYKNAVIDAINEIKTRLNELE
;
A
#
# COMPACT_ATOMS: atom_id res chain seq x y z
N MET A 1 -1.52 3.55 16.58
CA MET A 1 -1.54 2.93 15.24
C MET A 1 -1.84 3.92 14.12
N ILE A 2 -3.08 4.41 13.90
CA ILE A 2 -3.34 5.34 12.78
C ILE A 2 -2.46 6.59 12.85
N ARG A 3 -2.43 7.27 13.99
CA ARG A 3 -1.52 8.43 14.23
C ARG A 3 -0.04 8.12 13.98
N GLU A 4 0.42 6.91 14.30
CA GLU A 4 1.81 6.50 14.07
C GLU A 4 2.08 6.30 12.57
N ILE A 5 1.09 5.76 11.83
CA ILE A 5 1.15 5.63 10.37
C ILE A 5 1.13 7.02 9.73
N SER A 6 0.24 7.92 10.16
CA SER A 6 0.19 9.32 9.70
C SER A 6 1.53 10.03 9.92
N GLY A 7 2.11 9.91 11.12
CA GLY A 7 3.43 10.47 11.43
C GLY A 7 4.55 9.91 10.54
N LYS A 8 4.59 8.59 10.36
CA LYS A 8 5.56 7.93 9.46
C LYS A 8 5.38 8.37 8.01
N LEU A 9 4.15 8.54 7.54
CA LEU A 9 3.87 9.01 6.19
C LEU A 9 4.43 10.41 5.99
N LEU A 10 4.22 11.31 6.94
CA LEU A 10 4.75 12.67 6.89
C LEU A 10 6.29 12.69 6.81
N GLU A 11 6.97 11.88 7.62
CA GLU A 11 8.43 11.74 7.58
C GLU A 11 8.93 11.22 6.23
N LEU A 12 8.24 10.21 5.68
CA LEU A 12 8.55 9.65 4.37
C LEU A 12 8.33 10.68 3.26
N GLU A 13 7.23 11.42 3.29
CA GLU A 13 6.95 12.49 2.33
C GLU A 13 8.08 13.53 2.35
N GLN A 14 8.39 14.11 3.51
CA GLN A 14 9.45 15.13 3.62
C GLN A 14 10.79 14.65 3.04
N LYS A 15 11.19 13.43 3.37
CA LYS A 15 12.45 12.85 2.90
C LYS A 15 12.44 12.54 1.40
N HIS A 16 11.41 11.85 0.92
CA HIS A 16 11.40 11.28 -0.41
C HIS A 16 10.90 12.25 -1.49
N PHE A 17 10.09 13.25 -1.15
CA PHE A 17 9.81 14.37 -2.07
C PHE A 17 11.07 15.20 -2.31
N ALA A 18 11.81 15.57 -1.26
CA ALA A 18 13.07 16.31 -1.42
C ALA A 18 14.09 15.53 -2.27
N LEU A 19 14.18 14.21 -2.05
CA LEU A 19 15.04 13.33 -2.85
C LEU A 19 14.57 13.23 -4.32
N SER A 20 13.26 13.13 -4.54
CA SER A 20 12.66 13.13 -5.87
C SER A 20 12.99 14.42 -6.63
N GLU A 21 12.79 15.58 -6.01
CA GLU A 21 13.14 16.87 -6.60
C GLU A 21 14.63 16.99 -6.92
N HIS A 22 15.50 16.49 -6.05
CA HIS A 22 16.94 16.44 -6.32
C HIS A 22 17.25 15.63 -7.58
N TYR A 23 16.64 14.46 -7.74
CA TYR A 23 16.83 13.64 -8.93
C TYR A 23 16.25 14.28 -10.20
N GLU A 24 15.09 14.92 -10.11
CA GLU A 24 14.49 15.67 -11.23
C GLU A 24 15.41 16.79 -11.72
N LYS A 25 16.00 17.58 -10.81
CA LYS A 25 16.96 18.65 -11.14
C LYS A 25 18.20 18.15 -11.87
N ASN A 26 18.55 16.89 -11.67
CA ASN A 26 19.67 16.22 -12.34
C ASN A 26 19.22 15.35 -13.54
N ALA A 27 18.00 15.53 -14.03
CA ALA A 27 17.39 14.77 -15.12
C ALA A 27 17.39 13.24 -14.92
N SER A 28 17.40 12.78 -13.66
CA SER A 28 17.32 11.36 -13.30
C SER A 28 15.88 11.00 -12.92
N TYR A 29 15.00 10.95 -13.92
CA TYR A 29 13.57 10.73 -13.74
C TYR A 29 13.25 9.34 -13.17
N GLU A 30 14.04 8.32 -13.52
CA GLU A 30 13.90 6.98 -12.97
C GLU A 30 14.14 6.94 -11.45
N MET A 31 15.16 7.66 -10.97
CA MET A 31 15.48 7.72 -9.55
C MET A 31 14.47 8.59 -8.80
N SER A 32 13.98 9.66 -9.43
CA SER A 32 12.89 10.44 -8.89
C SER A 32 11.63 9.60 -8.69
N TYR A 33 11.24 8.84 -9.71
CA TYR A 33 10.08 7.95 -9.64
C TYR A 33 10.22 6.88 -8.55
N VAL A 34 11.39 6.24 -8.45
CA VAL A 34 11.68 5.25 -7.38
C VAL A 34 11.68 5.89 -5.99
N ALA A 35 12.17 7.12 -5.85
CA ALA A 35 12.15 7.84 -4.58
C ALA A 35 10.71 8.02 -4.08
N LEU A 36 9.79 8.49 -4.93
CA LEU A 36 8.37 8.63 -4.57
C LEU A 36 7.72 7.28 -4.28
N TRP A 37 8.01 6.27 -5.10
CA TRP A 37 7.46 4.92 -4.91
C TRP A 37 7.81 4.30 -3.56
N THR A 38 8.99 4.63 -3.04
CA THR A 38 9.46 4.16 -1.72
C THR A 38 8.51 4.55 -0.59
N ILE A 39 7.83 5.71 -0.69
CA ILE A 39 6.82 6.15 0.28
C ILE A 39 5.69 5.11 0.36
N VAL A 40 5.14 4.74 -0.79
CA VAL A 40 4.04 3.78 -0.90
C VAL A 40 4.45 2.41 -0.36
N GLU A 41 5.63 1.91 -0.73
CA GLU A 41 6.10 0.59 -0.28
C GLU A 41 6.29 0.50 1.24
N GLN A 42 6.77 1.59 1.85
CA GLN A 42 7.01 1.62 3.29
C GLN A 42 5.74 1.83 4.12
N ILE A 43 4.76 2.56 3.58
CA ILE A 43 3.52 2.85 4.30
C ILE A 43 2.48 1.73 4.16
N MET A 44 2.49 0.98 3.05
CA MET A 44 1.56 -0.13 2.85
C MET A 44 1.70 -1.25 3.89
N LYS A 45 2.91 -1.50 4.41
CA LYS A 45 3.15 -2.59 5.38
C LYS A 45 2.35 -2.43 6.68
N PRO A 46 2.45 -1.30 7.42
CA PRO A 46 1.64 -1.12 8.62
C PRO A 46 0.14 -1.05 8.32
N ILE A 47 -0.27 -0.54 7.15
CA ILE A 47 -1.68 -0.56 6.73
C ILE A 47 -2.16 -2.00 6.50
N ALA A 48 -1.35 -2.84 5.87
CA ALA A 48 -1.66 -4.25 5.69
C ALA A 48 -1.82 -4.99 7.02
N SER A 49 -1.04 -4.64 8.05
CA SER A 49 -1.24 -5.18 9.40
C SER A 49 -2.64 -4.86 9.95
N ILE A 50 -3.16 -3.65 9.72
CA ILE A 50 -4.54 -3.30 10.09
C ILE A 50 -5.53 -4.21 9.37
N GLY A 51 -5.39 -4.38 8.06
CA GLY A 51 -6.26 -5.25 7.26
C GLY A 51 -6.20 -6.71 7.69
N MET A 52 -5.02 -7.23 8.02
CA MET A 52 -4.84 -8.58 8.56
C MET A 52 -5.59 -8.76 9.89
N ARG A 53 -5.51 -7.77 10.79
CA ARG A 53 -6.25 -7.79 12.07
C ARG A 53 -7.75 -7.79 11.84
N LYS A 54 -8.27 -6.89 11.00
CA LYS A 54 -9.70 -6.83 10.66
C LYS A 54 -10.19 -8.15 10.07
N LYS A 55 -9.44 -8.72 9.13
CA LYS A 55 -9.79 -10.01 8.50
C LYS A 55 -9.79 -11.17 9.51
N LEU A 56 -8.83 -11.18 10.42
CA LEU A 56 -8.78 -12.18 11.50
C LEU A 56 -9.96 -12.01 12.45
N GLU A 57 -10.28 -10.79 12.85
CA GLU A 57 -11.42 -10.46 13.70
C GLU A 57 -12.74 -10.91 13.08
N VAL A 58 -12.97 -10.63 11.80
CA VAL A 58 -14.15 -11.13 11.06
C VAL A 58 -14.20 -12.65 11.09
N SER A 59 -13.07 -13.32 10.86
CA SER A 59 -13.01 -14.78 10.87
C SER A 59 -13.31 -15.37 12.26
N LEU A 60 -12.80 -14.74 13.31
CA LEU A 60 -13.07 -15.13 14.70
C LEU A 60 -14.54 -14.92 15.06
N ASN A 61 -15.13 -13.79 14.67
CA ASN A 61 -16.54 -13.49 14.91
C ASN A 61 -17.47 -14.48 14.21
N GLN A 62 -17.10 -14.97 13.03
CA GLN A 62 -17.83 -16.05 12.35
C GLN A 62 -17.81 -17.34 13.18
N TRP A 63 -16.65 -17.72 13.73
CA TRP A 63 -16.52 -18.88 14.62
C TRP A 63 -17.31 -18.72 15.93
N ILE A 64 -17.24 -17.55 16.56
CA ILE A 64 -18.04 -17.24 17.76
C ILE A 64 -19.54 -17.36 17.46
N SER A 65 -19.99 -16.79 16.35
CA SER A 65 -21.39 -16.85 15.92
C SER A 65 -21.86 -18.27 15.62
N HIS A 66 -20.98 -19.09 15.06
CA HIS A 66 -21.24 -20.51 14.81
C HIS A 66 -21.39 -21.30 16.11
N LEU A 67 -20.48 -21.11 17.08
CA LEU A 67 -20.52 -21.78 18.39
C LEU A 67 -21.74 -21.38 19.21
N ASN A 68 -22.14 -20.11 19.14
CA ASN A 68 -23.32 -19.59 19.83
C ASN A 68 -24.65 -19.96 19.13
N SER A 69 -24.61 -20.78 18.07
CA SER A 69 -25.79 -21.18 17.28
C SER A 69 -26.58 -20.00 16.69
N LEU A 70 -25.94 -18.83 16.55
CA LEU A 70 -26.54 -17.63 15.95
C LEU A 70 -26.69 -17.76 14.43
N THR A 71 -25.99 -18.73 13.83
CA THR A 71 -26.06 -19.04 12.39
C THR A 71 -26.30 -20.52 12.19
N SER A 72 -27.46 -20.87 11.62
CA SER A 72 -27.81 -22.25 11.29
C SER A 72 -27.17 -22.66 9.96
N GLY A 73 -26.13 -23.50 10.04
CA GLY A 73 -25.92 -24.52 8.99
C GLY A 73 -24.60 -24.52 8.22
N LYS A 74 -23.72 -23.52 8.34
CA LYS A 74 -22.40 -23.58 7.66
C LYS A 74 -21.26 -23.34 8.63
N GLN A 75 -20.41 -24.35 8.79
CA GLN A 75 -19.14 -24.23 9.49
C GLN A 75 -18.28 -23.15 8.82
N PRO A 76 -17.76 -22.17 9.57
CA PRO A 76 -16.81 -21.19 9.05
C PRO A 76 -15.53 -21.85 8.52
N LYS A 77 -14.77 -21.12 7.70
CA LYS A 77 -13.48 -21.62 7.22
C LYS A 77 -12.46 -21.69 8.37
N ASP A 78 -11.60 -22.70 8.34
CA ASP A 78 -10.50 -22.81 9.30
C ASP A 78 -9.57 -21.60 9.25
N ILE A 79 -9.25 -21.06 10.42
CA ILE A 79 -8.26 -19.99 10.56
C ILE A 79 -6.87 -20.63 10.61
N ARG A 80 -6.16 -20.58 9.48
CA ARG A 80 -4.82 -21.17 9.37
C ARG A 80 -3.69 -20.27 9.89
N ASN A 81 -3.96 -18.99 10.11
CA ASN A 81 -2.95 -18.01 10.47
C ASN A 81 -3.52 -16.95 11.42
N PHE A 82 -2.90 -16.81 12.59
CA PHE A 82 -3.26 -15.85 13.64
C PHE A 82 -2.29 -14.66 13.71
N LYS A 83 -1.40 -14.49 12.72
CA LYS A 83 -0.52 -13.32 12.65
C LYS A 83 -1.33 -12.04 12.48
N THR A 84 -1.03 -11.06 13.32
CA THR A 84 -1.65 -9.73 13.34
C THR A 84 -0.83 -8.67 12.61
N ASP A 85 0.40 -9.00 12.25
CA ASP A 85 1.35 -8.07 11.66
C ASP A 85 1.87 -8.60 10.33
N TYR A 86 1.93 -7.70 9.35
CA TYR A 86 2.54 -7.97 8.06
C TYR A 86 4.06 -7.86 8.17
N THR A 87 4.74 -9.01 8.23
CA THR A 87 6.21 -9.07 8.40
C THR A 87 6.97 -9.44 7.13
N SER A 88 6.27 -9.64 6.00
CA SER A 88 6.94 -9.99 4.74
C SER A 88 7.77 -8.82 4.22
N THR A 89 8.88 -9.15 3.57
CA THR A 89 9.70 -8.17 2.84
C THR A 89 9.01 -7.72 1.54
N SER A 90 8.10 -8.53 1.00
CA SER A 90 7.34 -8.24 -0.21
C SER A 90 6.31 -7.12 -0.04
N ILE A 91 5.96 -6.48 -1.14
CA ILE A 91 4.81 -5.57 -1.23
C ILE A 91 3.54 -6.32 -0.78
N PRO A 92 2.74 -5.77 0.15
CA PRO A 92 1.46 -6.37 0.55
C PRO A 92 0.49 -6.52 -0.62
N ASP A 93 -0.32 -7.57 -0.57
CA ASP A 93 -1.47 -7.71 -1.45
C ASP A 93 -2.46 -6.56 -1.22
N ILE A 94 -2.98 -5.97 -2.30
CA ILE A 94 -3.91 -4.83 -2.22
C ILE A 94 -5.16 -5.18 -1.41
N SER A 95 -5.55 -6.46 -1.37
CA SER A 95 -6.70 -6.93 -0.59
C SER A 95 -6.54 -6.61 0.90
N TYR A 96 -5.34 -6.70 1.49
CA TYR A 96 -5.14 -6.30 2.88
C TYR A 96 -5.28 -4.80 3.09
N ILE A 97 -4.90 -3.99 2.10
CA ILE A 97 -5.09 -2.55 2.17
C ILE A 97 -6.58 -2.20 2.08
N GLN A 98 -7.32 -2.91 1.22
CA GLN A 98 -8.77 -2.73 1.07
C GLN A 98 -9.54 -3.17 2.32
N GLU A 99 -9.13 -4.23 3.01
CA GLU A 99 -9.68 -4.58 4.31
C GLU A 99 -9.45 -3.47 5.35
N ALA A 100 -8.31 -2.78 5.28
CA ALA A 100 -8.00 -1.67 6.18
C ALA A 100 -8.82 -0.41 5.89
N PHE A 101 -8.83 0.04 4.63
CA PHE A 101 -9.26 1.37 4.19
C PHE A 101 -10.50 1.39 3.29
N GLY A 102 -11.06 0.23 2.93
CA GLY A 102 -12.09 0.14 1.91
C GLY A 102 -11.52 0.34 0.51
N ASP A 103 -12.31 0.94 -0.39
CA ASP A 103 -11.87 1.08 -1.78
C ASP A 103 -10.72 2.09 -1.94
N VAL A 104 -9.68 1.71 -2.68
CA VAL A 104 -8.45 2.48 -2.91
C VAL A 104 -8.05 2.38 -4.39
N PRO A 105 -8.85 2.92 -5.32
CA PRO A 105 -8.68 2.71 -6.75
C PRO A 105 -7.36 3.26 -7.29
N LYS A 106 -6.84 4.38 -6.78
CA LYS A 106 -5.59 4.97 -7.26
C LYS A 106 -4.40 4.11 -6.86
N LEU A 107 -4.35 3.70 -5.60
CA LEU A 107 -3.35 2.77 -5.11
C LEU A 107 -3.46 1.41 -5.79
N LYS A 108 -4.67 0.90 -6.02
CA LYS A 108 -4.89 -0.36 -6.74
C LYS A 108 -4.33 -0.31 -8.16
N LEU A 109 -4.60 0.78 -8.89
CA LEU A 109 -4.05 0.99 -10.24
C LEU A 109 -2.52 1.06 -10.22
N LEU A 110 -1.95 1.76 -9.24
CA LEU A 110 -0.51 1.90 -9.07
C LEU A 110 0.14 0.52 -8.82
N MET A 111 -0.43 -0.25 -7.91
CA MET A 111 0.16 -1.48 -7.37
C MET A 111 -0.15 -2.75 -8.18
N ASP A 112 -0.95 -2.66 -9.24
CA ASP A 112 -1.24 -3.78 -10.12
C ASP A 112 0.07 -4.39 -10.67
N SER A 113 0.32 -5.68 -10.39
CA SER A 113 1.51 -6.41 -10.85
C SER A 113 1.63 -6.47 -12.37
N ASN A 114 0.50 -6.40 -13.08
CA ASN A 114 0.45 -6.35 -14.54
C ASN A 114 0.35 -4.91 -15.08
N GLY A 115 0.16 -3.94 -14.17
CA GLY A 115 0.05 -2.53 -14.49
C GLY A 115 1.35 -1.92 -14.99
N LYS A 116 1.24 -0.88 -15.83
CA LYS A 116 2.41 -0.19 -16.40
C LYS A 116 3.31 0.45 -15.34
N TYR A 117 2.73 0.94 -14.24
CA TYR A 117 3.44 1.65 -13.18
C TYR A 117 4.36 0.70 -12.41
N ARG A 118 3.80 -0.36 -11.81
CA ARG A 118 4.59 -1.36 -11.09
C ARG A 118 5.60 -2.07 -11.98
N ARG A 119 5.26 -2.35 -13.24
CA ARG A 119 6.23 -2.90 -14.22
C ARG A 119 7.42 -1.97 -14.41
N LYS A 120 7.19 -0.69 -14.69
CA LYS A 120 8.27 0.28 -14.87
C LYS A 120 9.15 0.41 -13.62
N ARG A 121 8.55 0.45 -12.42
CA ARG A 121 9.31 0.45 -11.16
C ARG A 121 10.22 -0.77 -11.05
N ASN A 122 9.72 -1.96 -11.39
CA ASN A 122 10.51 -3.19 -11.35
C ASN A 122 11.61 -3.22 -12.41
N GLU A 123 11.34 -2.71 -13.61
CA GLU A 123 12.34 -2.60 -14.68
C GLU A 123 13.46 -1.63 -14.30
N ILE A 124 13.14 -0.48 -13.69
CA ILE A 124 14.14 0.43 -13.14
C ILE A 124 14.97 -0.28 -12.06
N ALA A 125 14.31 -0.91 -11.07
CA ALA A 125 14.98 -1.53 -9.94
C ALA A 125 15.87 -2.73 -10.31
N HIS A 126 15.48 -3.53 -11.31
CA HIS A 126 16.17 -4.76 -11.67
C HIS A 126 17.02 -4.66 -12.94
N ARG A 127 16.73 -3.70 -13.82
CA ARG A 127 17.36 -3.57 -15.14
C ARG A 127 17.92 -2.18 -15.41
N ALA A 128 17.87 -1.28 -14.43
CA ALA A 128 18.30 0.12 -14.57
C ALA A 128 17.68 0.80 -15.80
N GLU A 129 16.44 0.45 -16.13
CA GLU A 129 15.75 1.05 -17.27
C GLU A 129 15.58 2.55 -17.08
N LYS A 130 15.70 3.30 -18.17
CA LYS A 130 15.55 4.75 -18.17
C LYS A 130 14.08 5.16 -18.31
N LEU A 131 13.74 6.28 -17.70
CA LEU A 131 12.44 6.92 -17.84
C LEU A 131 12.64 8.26 -18.56
N SER A 132 11.95 8.43 -19.70
CA SER A 132 12.06 9.68 -20.45
C SER A 132 11.29 10.80 -19.77
N GLU A 133 11.75 12.04 -19.92
CA GLU A 133 11.06 13.24 -19.44
C GLU A 133 9.61 13.30 -19.95
N SER A 134 9.41 13.01 -21.24
CA SER A 134 8.10 13.08 -21.91
C SER A 134 7.04 12.17 -21.26
N THR A 135 7.47 11.03 -20.71
CA THR A 135 6.59 10.07 -20.05
C THR A 135 6.58 10.22 -18.53
N TYR A 136 7.58 10.88 -17.96
CA TYR A 136 7.81 10.94 -16.53
C TYR A 136 6.61 11.50 -15.75
N GLY A 137 5.97 12.55 -16.26
CA GLY A 137 4.83 13.19 -15.60
C GLY A 137 3.68 12.23 -15.27
N ASP A 138 3.34 11.32 -16.18
CA ASP A 138 2.30 10.30 -15.96
C ASP A 138 2.67 9.34 -14.81
N TYR A 139 3.92 8.87 -14.77
CA TYR A 139 4.41 8.00 -13.72
C TYR A 139 4.47 8.70 -12.36
N LYS A 140 4.97 9.95 -12.33
CA LYS A 140 5.03 10.79 -11.11
C LYS A 140 3.63 11.01 -10.54
N ASN A 141 2.70 11.47 -11.38
CA ASN A 141 1.34 11.81 -10.95
C ASN A 141 0.59 10.59 -10.40
N ALA A 142 0.75 9.41 -11.01
CA ALA A 142 0.13 8.20 -10.49
C ALA A 142 0.57 7.85 -9.06
N VAL A 143 1.85 8.08 -8.73
CA VAL A 143 2.35 7.85 -7.36
C VAL A 143 1.81 8.90 -6.40
N ILE A 144 1.82 10.17 -6.80
CA ILE A 144 1.30 11.27 -5.97
C ILE A 144 -0.20 11.08 -5.69
N ASP A 145 -0.99 10.70 -6.70
CA ASP A 145 -2.42 10.40 -6.55
C ASP A 145 -2.66 9.29 -5.53
N ALA A 146 -1.87 8.22 -5.56
CA ALA A 146 -1.97 7.12 -4.60
C ALA A 146 -1.56 7.54 -3.18
N ILE A 147 -0.51 8.37 -3.03
CA ILE A 147 -0.11 8.93 -1.72
C ILE A 147 -1.24 9.80 -1.16
N ASN A 148 -1.84 10.65 -1.98
CA ASN A 148 -2.96 11.51 -1.57
C ASN A 148 -4.21 10.70 -1.19
N GLU A 149 -4.50 9.61 -1.91
CA GLU A 149 -5.56 8.68 -1.56
C GLU A 149 -5.30 8.04 -0.18
N ILE A 150 -4.07 7.57 0.08
CA ILE A 150 -3.68 7.04 1.39
C ILE A 150 -3.88 8.09 2.50
N LYS A 151 -3.45 9.34 2.28
CA LYS A 151 -3.64 10.44 3.24
C LYS A 151 -5.10 10.69 3.55
N THR A 152 -5.93 10.72 2.52
CA THR A 152 -7.38 10.89 2.66
C THR A 152 -7.97 9.77 3.52
N ARG A 153 -7.63 8.51 3.23
CA ARG A 153 -8.09 7.36 4.01
C ARG A 153 -7.60 7.34 5.45
N LEU A 154 -6.37 7.80 5.70
CA LEU A 154 -5.86 7.92 7.06
C LEU A 154 -6.64 8.97 7.86
N ASN A 155 -6.91 10.13 7.26
CA ASN A 155 -7.69 11.19 7.91
C ASN A 155 -9.14 10.79 8.20
N GLU A 156 -9.76 9.96 7.35
CA GLU A 156 -11.11 9.42 7.59
C GLU A 156 -11.19 8.45 8.78
N LEU A 157 -10.04 7.91 9.22
CA LEU A 157 -9.94 6.93 10.30
C LEU A 157 -9.39 7.52 11.61
N GLU A 158 -9.00 8.80 11.62
CA GLU A 158 -8.58 9.55 12.83
C GLU A 158 -9.78 10.07 13.63
#